data_AF-A0A1G5HA79-F1
#
_entry.id   AF-A0A1G5HA79-F1
#
_cell.length_a   1.000
_cell.length_b   1.000
_cell.length_c   1.000
_cell.angle_alpha   90.00
_cell.angle_beta   90.00
_cell.angle_gamma   90.00
#
_symmetry.space_group_name_H-M   'P 1'
#
loop_
_entity.id
_entity.type
_entity.pdbx_description
1 polymer ?
#
loop_
_entity_poly.entity_id
_entity_poly.type
_entity_poly.pdbx_seq_one_letter_code
_entity_poly.pdbx_strand_id
1 'polypeptide(L)'
;MKRIIFLASPAMLAVAFAVNAGTLDNGNWSPSGCGKLSEAPAVDSSSIDTINQSIAAVNEWQKQVQSYDECMIKEANADTAAIANSANAQQTQYREASKKVNADAAAGREKFSRQSSSPGTNPGMSNPGMNPGMNNPGSGMGGQGY
;
A
#
# COMPACT_ATOMS: atom_id res chain seq x y z
N MET A 1 -25.52 -47.45 -1.45
CA MET A 1 -24.41 -46.64 -0.90
C MET A 1 -24.33 -45.33 -1.66
N LYS A 2 -24.37 -44.22 -0.93
CA LYS A 2 -24.61 -42.85 -1.39
C LYS A 2 -23.24 -42.19 -1.64
N ARG A 3 -22.98 -41.67 -2.85
CA ARG A 3 -21.81 -40.84 -3.16
C ARG A 3 -22.29 -39.51 -3.71
N ILE A 4 -22.48 -38.56 -2.81
CA ILE A 4 -22.75 -37.16 -3.16
C ILE A 4 -21.38 -36.50 -3.32
N ILE A 5 -21.02 -36.21 -4.57
CA ILE A 5 -19.81 -35.47 -4.92
C ILE A 5 -20.16 -33.99 -4.74
N PHE A 6 -19.60 -33.37 -3.69
CA PHE A 6 -19.67 -31.92 -3.52
C PHE A 6 -18.74 -31.27 -4.55
N LEU A 7 -19.32 -30.73 -5.62
CA LEU A 7 -18.64 -29.78 -6.50
C LEU A 7 -18.45 -28.49 -5.71
N ALA A 8 -17.21 -28.19 -5.35
CA ALA A 8 -16.84 -26.93 -4.73
C ALA A 8 -17.06 -25.79 -5.76
N SER A 9 -18.10 -25.00 -5.54
CA SER A 9 -18.32 -23.75 -6.28
C SER A 9 -17.13 -22.82 -6.06
N PRO A 10 -16.51 -22.27 -7.12
CA PRO A 10 -15.59 -21.16 -6.97
C PRO A 10 -16.40 -19.95 -6.51
N ALA A 11 -16.19 -19.52 -5.28
CA ALA A 11 -16.70 -18.25 -4.78
C ALA A 11 -16.13 -17.14 -5.68
N MET A 12 -16.99 -16.53 -6.50
CA MET A 12 -16.66 -15.30 -7.22
C MET A 12 -16.30 -14.25 -6.17
N LEU A 13 -15.04 -13.81 -6.15
CA LEU A 13 -14.66 -12.59 -5.44
C LEU A 13 -15.47 -11.46 -6.08
N ALA A 14 -16.49 -10.98 -5.35
CA ALA A 14 -17.12 -9.73 -5.67
C ALA A 14 -16.04 -8.65 -5.57
N VAL A 15 -15.57 -8.16 -6.72
CA VAL A 15 -14.81 -6.93 -6.79
C VAL A 15 -15.79 -5.84 -6.35
N ALA A 16 -15.75 -5.48 -5.07
CA ALA A 16 -16.42 -4.29 -4.60
C ALA A 16 -15.82 -3.13 -5.39
N PHE A 17 -16.60 -2.56 -6.30
CA PHE A 17 -16.29 -1.27 -6.86
C PHE A 17 -16.22 -0.32 -5.68
N ALA A 18 -15.00 -0.02 -5.22
CA ALA A 18 -14.79 1.13 -4.38
C ALA A 18 -15.20 2.33 -5.25
N VAL A 19 -16.42 2.81 -5.04
CA VAL A 19 -16.73 4.21 -5.29
C VAL A 19 -15.76 4.95 -4.38
N ASN A 20 -14.58 5.29 -4.91
CA ASN A 20 -13.64 6.15 -4.22
C ASN A 20 -14.38 7.45 -3.93
N ALA A 21 -14.21 7.98 -2.73
CA ALA A 21 -14.92 9.17 -2.32
C ALA A 21 -14.46 10.35 -3.18
N GLY A 22 -13.18 10.41 -3.54
CA GLY A 22 -12.60 11.30 -4.54
C GLY A 22 -11.69 10.59 -5.55
N THR A 23 -10.89 11.36 -6.27
CA THR A 23 -9.88 10.86 -7.23
C THR A 23 -8.54 11.53 -6.94
N LEU A 24 -7.48 10.72 -6.85
CA LEU A 24 -6.10 11.19 -6.76
C LEU A 24 -5.38 10.90 -8.08
N ASP A 25 -5.01 11.94 -8.81
CA ASP A 25 -4.25 11.85 -10.06
C ASP A 25 -2.98 12.69 -10.00
N ASN A 26 -1.83 12.04 -10.11
CA ASN A 26 -0.50 12.67 -10.11
C ASN A 26 -0.29 13.70 -8.96
N GLY A 27 -0.74 13.36 -7.75
CA GLY A 27 -0.65 14.22 -6.57
C GLY A 27 -1.75 15.27 -6.42
N ASN A 28 -2.66 15.38 -7.40
CA ASN A 28 -3.83 16.24 -7.32
C ASN A 28 -5.04 15.42 -6.91
N TRP A 29 -5.62 15.79 -5.77
CA TRP A 29 -6.85 15.17 -5.30
C TRP A 29 -8.04 16.08 -5.58
N SER A 30 -9.15 15.49 -6.02
CA SER A 30 -10.44 16.18 -6.15
C SER A 30 -11.57 15.33 -5.59
N PRO A 31 -12.56 15.95 -4.90
CA PRO A 31 -13.75 15.24 -4.46
C PRO A 31 -14.57 14.76 -5.66
N SER A 32 -15.32 13.68 -5.49
CA SER A 32 -16.20 13.16 -6.56
C SER A 32 -17.69 13.35 -6.24
N GLY A 33 -18.06 13.40 -4.96
CA GLY A 33 -19.46 13.49 -4.51
C GLY A 33 -19.88 14.87 -3.97
N CYS A 34 -18.95 15.79 -3.72
CA CYS A 34 -19.25 17.08 -3.09
C CYS A 34 -19.90 18.13 -4.01
N GLY A 35 -20.06 17.82 -5.30
CA GLY A 35 -20.58 18.78 -6.28
C GLY A 35 -19.55 19.85 -6.64
N LYS A 36 -20.01 21.06 -6.96
CA LYS A 36 -19.15 22.19 -7.30
C LYS A 36 -19.12 23.19 -6.15
N LEU A 37 -17.95 23.75 -5.89
CA LEU A 37 -17.81 24.89 -5.00
C LEU A 37 -18.58 26.09 -5.57
N SER A 38 -19.43 26.70 -4.75
CA SER A 38 -20.19 27.89 -5.10
C SER A 38 -19.27 29.11 -5.25
N GLU A 39 -19.48 29.91 -6.29
CA GLU A 39 -18.71 31.14 -6.52
C GLU A 39 -19.11 32.23 -5.51
N ALA A 40 -18.13 32.99 -5.03
CA ALA A 40 -18.37 34.04 -4.06
C ALA A 40 -19.24 35.15 -4.67
N PRO A 41 -20.32 35.59 -3.99
CA PRO A 41 -21.16 36.66 -4.49
C PRO A 41 -20.43 38.01 -4.44
N ALA A 42 -20.71 38.89 -5.40
CA ALA A 42 -20.26 40.27 -5.35
C ALA A 42 -20.97 41.05 -4.23
N VAL A 43 -20.26 41.96 -3.58
CA VAL A 43 -20.82 42.84 -2.54
C VAL A 43 -21.03 44.23 -3.13
N ASP A 44 -22.27 44.70 -3.07
CA ASP A 44 -22.66 46.04 -3.52
C ASP A 44 -23.03 46.93 -2.32
N SER A 45 -22.22 47.96 -2.09
CA SER A 45 -22.37 48.94 -1.01
C SER A 45 -22.93 50.29 -1.47
N SER A 46 -23.50 50.38 -2.68
CA SER A 46 -24.02 51.62 -3.24
C SER A 46 -25.25 52.19 -2.50
N SER A 47 -26.00 51.33 -1.79
CA SER A 47 -27.14 51.71 -0.98
C SER A 47 -27.35 50.76 0.22
N ILE A 48 -28.21 51.15 1.15
CA ILE A 48 -28.59 50.30 2.29
C ILE A 48 -29.34 49.04 1.81
N ASP A 49 -30.14 49.14 0.75
CA ASP A 49 -30.88 47.99 0.23
C ASP A 49 -29.94 46.99 -0.44
N THR A 50 -29.01 47.47 -1.27
CA THR A 50 -28.03 46.61 -1.95
C THR A 50 -27.05 45.94 -0.98
N ILE A 51 -26.64 46.63 0.09
CA ILE A 51 -25.76 46.01 1.09
C ILE A 51 -26.51 44.94 1.90
N ASN A 52 -27.78 45.16 2.25
CA ASN A 52 -28.59 44.14 2.94
C ASN A 52 -28.80 42.89 2.07
N GLN A 53 -29.04 43.07 0.76
CA GLN A 53 -29.12 41.97 -0.20
C GLN A 53 -27.77 41.23 -0.32
N SER A 54 -26.66 41.97 -0.38
CA SER A 54 -25.31 41.39 -0.42
C SER A 54 -25.01 40.56 0.83
N ILE A 55 -25.38 41.05 2.01
CA ILE A 55 -25.21 40.32 3.28
C ILE A 55 -25.99 39.00 3.25
N ALA A 56 -27.23 39.01 2.76
CA ALA A 56 -28.02 37.78 2.63
C ALA A 56 -27.37 36.77 1.67
N ALA A 57 -26.88 37.24 0.52
CA ALA A 57 -26.19 36.41 -0.46
C ALA A 57 -24.89 35.81 0.12
N VAL A 58 -24.09 36.60 0.82
CA VAL A 58 -22.85 36.15 1.48
C VAL A 58 -23.15 35.09 2.55
N ASN A 59 -24.17 35.31 3.39
CA ASN A 59 -24.55 34.35 4.43
C ASN A 59 -25.00 33.01 3.83
N GLU A 60 -25.70 33.03 2.71
CA GLU A 60 -26.10 31.81 2.02
C GLU A 60 -24.90 31.10 1.36
N TRP A 61 -24.03 31.86 0.69
CA TRP A 61 -22.79 31.33 0.12
C TRP A 61 -21.90 30.69 1.21
N GLN A 62 -21.76 31.32 2.38
CA GLN A 62 -20.99 30.77 3.50
C GLN A 62 -21.50 29.40 3.95
N LYS A 63 -22.82 29.20 4.04
CA LYS A 63 -23.41 27.89 4.37
C LYS A 63 -23.11 26.84 3.30
N GLN A 64 -23.17 27.23 2.02
CA GLN A 64 -22.87 26.33 0.92
C GLN A 64 -21.40 25.92 0.92
N VAL A 65 -20.48 26.86 1.15
CA VAL A 65 -19.05 26.57 1.29
C VAL A 65 -18.77 25.68 2.48
N GLN A 66 -19.41 25.93 3.63
CA GLN A 66 -19.27 25.06 4.81
C GLN A 66 -19.71 23.63 4.51
N SER A 67 -20.88 23.45 3.88
CA SER A 67 -21.36 22.12 3.50
C SER A 67 -20.44 21.41 2.50
N TYR A 68 -19.85 22.16 1.57
CA TYR A 68 -18.89 21.63 0.61
C TYR A 68 -17.58 21.21 1.28
N ASP A 69 -17.06 22.03 2.20
CA ASP A 69 -15.85 21.74 2.97
C ASP A 69 -16.00 20.50 3.86
N GLU A 70 -17.12 20.40 4.59
CA GLU A 70 -17.45 19.21 5.39
C GLU A 70 -17.50 17.93 4.55
N CYS A 71 -18.08 18.01 3.34
CA CYS A 71 -18.06 16.90 2.40
C CYS A 71 -16.62 16.57 1.96
N MET A 72 -15.84 17.58 1.57
CA MET A 72 -14.46 17.40 1.12
C MET A 72 -13.60 16.71 2.17
N ILE A 73 -13.69 17.14 3.43
CA ILE A 73 -12.98 16.54 4.56
C ILE A 73 -13.35 15.07 4.71
N LYS A 74 -14.65 14.74 4.61
CA LYS A 74 -15.13 13.37 4.72
C LYS A 74 -14.57 12.49 3.60
N GLU A 75 -14.62 12.95 2.35
CA GLU A 75 -14.11 12.18 1.21
C GLU A 75 -12.60 12.01 1.26
N ALA A 76 -11.84 13.07 1.55
CA ALA A 76 -10.38 13.02 1.65
C ALA A 76 -9.91 12.04 2.74
N ASN A 77 -10.59 12.00 3.89
CA ASN A 77 -10.29 11.06 4.97
C ASN A 77 -10.59 9.60 4.56
N ALA A 78 -11.71 9.38 3.87
CA ALA A 78 -12.08 8.05 3.38
C ALA A 78 -11.04 7.53 2.36
N ASP A 79 -10.63 8.37 1.42
CA ASP A 79 -9.62 8.00 0.41
C ASP A 79 -8.24 7.79 1.03
N THR A 80 -7.84 8.64 1.99
CA THR A 80 -6.57 8.47 2.71
C THR A 80 -6.52 7.10 3.41
N ALA A 81 -7.62 6.71 4.06
CA ALA A 81 -7.72 5.40 4.70
C ALA A 81 -7.69 4.26 3.67
N ALA A 82 -8.39 4.40 2.54
CA ALA A 82 -8.39 3.40 1.48
C ALA A 82 -7.00 3.21 0.85
N ILE A 83 -6.29 4.29 0.56
CA ILE A 83 -4.92 4.27 0.03
C ILE A 83 -3.99 3.61 1.04
N ALA A 84 -4.02 4.02 2.31
CA ALA A 84 -3.16 3.44 3.34
C ALA A 84 -3.42 1.94 3.52
N ASN A 85 -4.68 1.52 3.60
CA ASN A 85 -5.06 0.13 3.75
C ASN A 85 -4.63 -0.72 2.55
N SER A 86 -4.88 -0.23 1.32
CA SER A 86 -4.50 -0.95 0.11
C SER A 86 -2.98 -1.06 -0.06
N ALA A 87 -2.22 -0.01 0.25
CA ALA A 87 -0.76 -0.04 0.23
C ALA A 87 -0.20 -1.03 1.27
N ASN A 88 -0.71 -0.99 2.50
CA ASN A 88 -0.30 -1.91 3.57
C ASN A 88 -0.62 -3.38 3.24
N ALA A 89 -1.78 -3.64 2.63
CA ALA A 89 -2.16 -4.96 2.18
C ALA A 89 -1.19 -5.49 1.11
N GLN A 90 -0.89 -4.68 0.09
CA GLN A 90 0.07 -5.04 -0.97
C GLN A 90 1.47 -5.30 -0.41
N GLN A 91 1.98 -4.42 0.46
CA GLN A 91 3.28 -4.62 1.10
C GLN A 91 3.33 -5.92 1.91
N THR A 92 2.25 -6.26 2.61
CA THR A 92 2.16 -7.50 3.37
C THR A 92 2.19 -8.72 2.46
N GLN A 93 1.44 -8.70 1.36
CA GLN A 93 1.49 -9.76 0.35
C GLN A 93 2.90 -9.95 -0.22
N TYR A 94 3.62 -8.86 -0.54
CA TYR A 94 4.99 -8.96 -1.03
C TYR A 94 5.97 -9.53 0.00
N ARG A 95 5.84 -9.14 1.27
CA ARG A 95 6.66 -9.69 2.36
C ARG A 95 6.44 -11.19 2.52
N GLU A 96 5.20 -11.64 2.50
CA GLU A 96 4.85 -13.07 2.61
C GLU A 96 5.33 -13.88 1.41
N ALA A 97 5.11 -13.38 0.20
CA ALA A 97 5.59 -14.01 -1.02
C ALA A 97 7.13 -14.14 -1.02
N SER A 98 7.83 -13.08 -0.63
CA SER A 98 9.29 -13.08 -0.54
C SER A 98 9.79 -14.09 0.50
N LYS A 99 9.14 -14.15 1.68
CA LYS A 99 9.46 -15.13 2.72
C LYS A 99 9.28 -16.56 2.20
N LYS A 100 8.18 -16.83 1.48
CA LYS A 100 7.90 -18.15 0.90
C LYS A 100 8.95 -18.54 -0.14
N VAL A 101 9.25 -17.67 -1.10
CA VAL A 101 10.26 -17.94 -2.14
C VAL A 101 11.63 -18.22 -1.52
N ASN A 102 12.03 -17.44 -0.51
CA ASN A 102 13.30 -17.64 0.18
C ASN A 102 13.35 -18.99 0.93
N ALA A 103 12.25 -19.39 1.59
CA ALA A 103 12.15 -20.68 2.26
C ALA A 103 12.20 -21.84 1.26
N ASP A 104 11.45 -21.75 0.15
CA ASP A 104 11.42 -22.77 -0.90
C ASP A 104 12.81 -22.92 -1.56
N ALA A 105 13.51 -21.81 -1.81
CA ALA A 105 14.88 -21.81 -2.34
C ALA A 105 15.88 -22.43 -1.34
N ALA A 106 15.77 -22.13 -0.05
CA ALA A 106 16.62 -22.72 0.98
C ALA A 106 16.40 -24.24 1.08
N ALA A 107 15.14 -24.69 1.07
CA ALA A 107 14.80 -26.11 1.06
C ALA A 107 15.33 -26.83 -0.19
N GLY A 108 15.27 -26.17 -1.36
CA GLY A 108 15.83 -26.68 -2.60
C GLY A 108 17.35 -26.87 -2.53
N ARG A 109 18.08 -25.88 -2.00
CA ARG A 109 19.53 -25.97 -1.78
C ARG A 109 19.89 -27.11 -0.85
N GLU A 110 19.19 -27.24 0.28
CA GLU A 110 19.43 -28.32 1.25
C GLU A 110 19.22 -29.71 0.63
N LYS A 111 18.15 -29.88 -0.16
CA LYS A 111 17.90 -31.13 -0.89
C LYS A 111 19.02 -31.46 -1.88
N PHE A 112 19.44 -30.49 -2.69
CA PHE A 112 20.53 -30.68 -3.64
C PHE A 112 21.84 -31.02 -2.94
N SER A 113 22.19 -30.30 -1.87
CA SER A 113 23.38 -30.59 -1.05
C SER A 113 23.37 -32.03 -0.54
N ARG A 114 22.25 -32.53 0.00
CA ARG A 114 22.10 -33.92 0.45
C ARG A 114 22.21 -34.94 -0.67
N GLN A 115 21.67 -34.64 -1.85
CA GLN A 115 21.81 -35.49 -3.05
C GLN A 115 23.26 -35.55 -3.53
N SER A 116 23.98 -34.41 -3.51
CA SER A 116 25.38 -34.33 -3.89
C SER A 116 26.35 -34.98 -2.88
N SER A 117 25.88 -35.20 -1.64
CA SER A 117 26.65 -35.85 -0.56
C SER A 117 26.23 -37.30 -0.28
N SER A 118 25.32 -37.87 -1.09
CA SER A 118 25.04 -39.31 -1.03
C SER A 118 26.09 -40.11 -1.85
N PRO A 119 26.74 -41.15 -1.29
CA PRO A 119 27.99 -41.67 -1.83
C PRO A 119 27.77 -42.72 -2.93
N GLY A 120 28.40 -42.50 -4.09
CA GLY A 120 28.63 -43.52 -5.10
C GLY A 120 29.79 -43.11 -6.01
N THR A 121 30.90 -43.86 -5.93
CA THR A 121 32.19 -43.74 -6.65
C THR A 121 33.07 -42.53 -6.27
N ASN A 122 34.29 -42.64 -5.73
CA ASN A 122 35.33 -43.67 -5.82
C ASN A 122 36.29 -43.60 -4.59
N PRO A 123 36.88 -44.72 -4.12
CA PRO A 123 37.86 -44.73 -3.04
C PRO A 123 39.26 -44.41 -3.58
N GLY A 124 39.94 -43.44 -3.00
CA GLY A 124 41.37 -43.23 -3.22
C GLY A 124 41.71 -41.81 -3.66
N MET A 125 42.06 -40.98 -2.69
CA MET A 125 43.34 -40.25 -2.67
C MET A 125 43.39 -39.46 -1.36
N SER A 126 43.98 -40.10 -0.35
CA SER A 126 44.62 -39.41 0.75
C SER A 126 45.66 -38.43 0.19
N ASN A 127 45.46 -37.13 0.43
CA ASN A 127 46.56 -36.17 0.32
C ASN A 127 46.88 -35.59 1.71
N PRO A 128 48.03 -35.93 2.30
CA PRO A 128 48.55 -35.30 3.51
C PRO A 128 49.52 -34.15 3.15
N GLY A 129 49.30 -32.96 3.72
CA GLY A 129 50.17 -31.79 3.58
C GLY A 129 49.42 -30.61 2.94
N MET A 130 49.43 -29.39 3.47
CA MET A 130 50.48 -28.67 4.20
C MET A 130 49.88 -27.70 5.25
N ASN A 131 50.66 -27.45 6.30
CA ASN A 131 50.40 -26.54 7.43
C ASN A 131 50.83 -25.07 7.06
N PRO A 132 50.96 -24.13 8.03
CA PRO A 132 50.05 -23.02 8.35
C PRO A 132 50.61 -21.62 7.99
N GLY A 133 49.77 -20.59 8.13
CA GLY A 133 50.25 -19.27 8.56
C GLY A 133 49.87 -18.10 7.66
N MET A 134 49.26 -17.09 8.29
CA MET A 134 49.40 -15.63 8.11
C MET A 134 48.06 -14.99 8.52
N ASN A 135 47.96 -14.45 9.74
CA ASN A 135 48.28 -13.06 10.12
C ASN A 135 47.32 -12.07 9.43
N ASN A 136 46.25 -11.64 10.09
CA ASN A 136 46.17 -10.42 10.92
C ASN A 136 45.13 -9.44 10.28
N PRO A 137 44.80 -8.26 10.85
CA PRO A 137 43.49 -7.96 11.43
C PRO A 137 42.87 -6.68 10.82
N GLY A 138 41.65 -6.34 11.21
CA GLY A 138 41.14 -4.98 11.02
C GLY A 138 39.69 -4.90 11.49
N SER A 139 39.38 -4.29 12.64
CA SER A 139 39.18 -2.85 12.80
C SER A 139 38.38 -2.27 11.62
N GLY A 140 37.15 -1.80 11.74
CA GLY A 140 36.34 -1.47 12.89
C GLY A 140 35.23 -0.51 12.43
N MET A 141 34.30 -0.25 13.34
CA MET A 141 33.52 0.98 13.47
C MET A 141 32.47 1.37 12.40
N GLY A 142 31.36 1.86 12.95
CA GLY A 142 30.43 2.81 12.35
C GLY A 142 29.23 2.13 11.68
N GLY A 143 27.99 2.28 12.10
CA GLY A 143 27.37 3.43 12.75
C GLY A 143 26.36 4.07 11.79
N GLN A 144 25.08 3.98 12.17
CA GLN A 144 23.98 4.93 11.93
C GLN A 144 23.47 5.26 10.51
N GLY A 145 22.13 5.35 10.45
CA GLY A 145 21.36 6.34 9.67
C GLY A 145 21.21 6.00 8.18
N TYR A 146 20.03 5.99 7.58
CA TYR A 146 18.78 6.69 7.84
C TYR A 146 17.58 5.75 7.59
#